data_AF-A0A4Y3WFJ7-F1
#
_entry.id   AF-A0A4Y3WFJ7-F1
#
_cell.length_a   1.000
_cell.length_b   1.000
_cell.length_c   1.000
_cell.angle_alpha   90.00
_cell.angle_beta   90.00
_cell.angle_gamma   90.00
#
_symmetry.space_group_name_H-M   'P 1'
#
loop_
_entity.id
_entity.type
_entity.pdbx_description
1 polymer ?
#
loop_
_entity_poly.entity_id
_entity_poly.type
_entity_poly.pdbx_seq_one_letter_code
_entity_poly.pdbx_strand_id
1 'polypeptide(L)' 'MTRAYSSDLRERVIGAVAGGLSATSVAKVFSVSASSAIKWVRQWRIDGRTAPSLSIGLQI' A
#
# COMPACT_ATOMS: atom_id res chain seq x y z
N MET A 1 4.09 -9.07 -20.19
CA MET A 1 3.68 -7.68 -19.91
C MET A 1 2.25 -7.69 -19.38
N THR A 2 2.02 -7.65 -18.06
CA THR A 2 0.66 -7.66 -17.45
C THR A 2 0.58 -6.95 -16.09
N ARG A 3 1.64 -6.27 -15.64
CA ARG A 3 1.75 -5.80 -14.25
C ARG A 3 1.10 -4.45 -13.93
N ALA A 4 0.67 -3.69 -14.93
CA ALA A 4 0.16 -2.33 -14.71
C ALA A 4 -1.17 -2.29 -13.92
N TYR A 5 -2.05 -3.28 -14.11
CA TYR A 5 -3.38 -3.25 -13.50
C TYR A 5 -3.36 -3.51 -11.98
N SER A 6 -2.49 -4.39 -11.49
CA SER A 6 -2.41 -4.72 -10.06
C SER A 6 -1.68 -3.66 -9.22
N SER A 7 -0.72 -2.93 -9.80
CA SER A 7 -0.07 -1.82 -9.09
C SER A 7 -1.02 -0.63 -8.93
N ASP A 8 -1.74 -0.25 -10.00
CA ASP A 8 -2.74 0.82 -9.92
C ASP A 8 -3.81 0.53 -8.85
N LEU A 9 -4.35 -0.68 -8.84
CA LEU A 9 -5.31 -1.12 -7.82
C LEU A 9 -4.77 -1.00 -6.40
N ARG A 10 -3.50 -1.37 -6.20
CA ARG A 10 -2.83 -1.25 -4.91
C ARG A 10 -2.74 0.21 -4.48
N GLU A 11 -2.32 1.10 -5.37
CA GLU A 11 -2.17 2.53 -5.07
C GLU A 11 -3.52 3.19 -4.78
N ARG A 12 -4.57 2.85 -5.55
CA ARG A 12 -5.93 3.35 -5.29
C ARG A 12 -6.50 2.87 -3.96
N VAL A 13 -6.26 1.59 -3.61
CA VAL A 13 -6.64 1.05 -2.30
C VAL A 13 -5.90 1.74 -1.16
N ILE A 14 -4.57 1.93 -1.30
CA ILE A 14 -3.75 2.61 -0.30
C ILE A 14 -4.20 4.08 -0.13
N GLY A 15 -4.44 4.81 -1.22
CA GLY A 15 -4.89 6.20 -1.19
C GLY A 15 -6.25 6.37 -0.50
N ALA A 16 -7.21 5.48 -0.78
CA ALA A 16 -8.50 5.49 -0.10
C ALA A 16 -8.37 5.20 1.40
N VAL A 17 -7.49 4.28 1.79
CA VAL A 17 -7.23 3.95 3.21
C VAL A 17 -6.46 5.08 3.91
N ALA A 18 -5.56 5.76 3.22
CA ALA A 18 -4.87 6.94 3.74
C ALA A 18 -5.86 8.08 4.04
N GLY A 19 -6.97 8.17 3.30
CA GLY A 19 -8.09 9.08 3.59
C GLY A 19 -8.96 8.70 4.80
N GLY A 20 -8.60 7.64 5.55
CA GLY A 20 -9.29 7.23 6.78
C GLY A 20 -10.30 6.09 6.60
N LEU A 21 -10.44 5.54 5.39
CA LEU A 21 -11.32 4.41 5.14
C LEU A 21 -10.68 3.08 5.58
N SER A 22 -11.51 2.13 6.01
CA SER A 22 -11.04 0.79 6.35
C SER A 22 -10.65 -0.01 5.10
N ALA A 23 -9.53 -0.74 5.16
CA ALA A 23 -9.03 -1.58 4.06
C ALA A 23 -10.07 -2.58 3.53
N THR A 24 -10.94 -3.11 4.41
CA THR A 24 -12.00 -4.06 4.03
C THR A 24 -13.13 -3.38 3.24
N SER A 25 -13.51 -2.15 3.61
CA SER A 25 -14.53 -1.38 2.91
C SER A 25 -14.04 -0.97 1.52
N VAL A 26 -12.78 -0.52 1.46
CA VAL A 26 -12.10 -0.19 0.21
C VAL A 26 -11.98 -1.43 -0.69
N ALA A 27 -11.67 -2.60 -0.13
CA ALA A 27 -11.61 -3.85 -0.90
C ALA A 27 -12.92 -4.18 -1.62
N LYS A 28 -14.06 -3.95 -0.97
CA LYS A 28 -15.39 -4.14 -1.59
C LYS A 28 -15.63 -3.16 -2.72
N VAL A 29 -15.25 -1.88 -2.56
CA VAL A 29 -15.42 -0.83 -3.59
C VAL A 29 -14.60 -1.15 -4.85
N PHE A 30 -13.38 -1.63 -4.67
CA PHE A 30 -12.47 -1.96 -5.77
C PHE A 30 -12.59 -3.42 -6.27
N SER A 31 -13.55 -4.19 -5.75
CA SER A 31 -13.77 -5.61 -6.07
C SER A 31 -12.51 -6.48 -5.96
N VAL A 32 -11.67 -6.20 -4.95
CA VAL A 32 -10.47 -6.99 -4.63
C VAL A 32 -10.69 -7.84 -3.39
N SER A 33 -9.92 -8.93 -3.25
CA SER A 33 -9.99 -9.75 -2.05
C SER A 33 -9.52 -8.96 -0.82
N ALA A 34 -10.31 -9.03 0.26
CA ALA A 34 -10.01 -8.31 1.51
C ALA A 34 -8.61 -8.65 2.06
N SER A 35 -8.20 -9.92 1.94
CA SER A 35 -6.86 -10.38 2.33
C SER A 35 -5.75 -9.67 1.58
N SER A 36 -5.93 -9.41 0.27
CA SER A 36 -4.94 -8.69 -0.55
C SER A 36 -4.85 -7.23 -0.15
N ALA A 37 -6.00 -6.57 0.03
CA ALA A 37 -6.06 -5.18 0.48
C ALA A 37 -5.40 -5.01 1.86
N ILE A 38 -5.67 -5.91 2.81
CA ILE A 38 -5.03 -5.90 4.14
C ILE A 38 -3.51 -6.08 4.01
N LYS A 39 -3.03 -6.99 3.17
CA LYS A 39 -1.59 -7.18 2.92
C LYS A 39 -0.96 -5.91 2.33
N TRP A 40 -1.64 -5.23 1.41
CA TRP A 40 -1.15 -3.98 0.82
C TRP A 40 -1.07 -2.85 1.83
N VAL A 41 -2.11 -2.64 2.64
CA VAL A 41 -2.12 -1.61 3.69
C VAL A 41 -1.10 -1.92 4.79
N ARG A 42 -0.97 -3.19 5.19
CA ARG A 42 0.07 -3.61 6.14
C ARG A 42 1.46 -3.32 5.56
N GLN A 43 1.70 -3.69 4.31
CA GLN A 43 2.97 -3.41 3.64
C GLN A 43 3.21 -1.91 3.55
N TRP A 44 2.21 -1.10 3.19
CA TRP A 44 2.33 0.36 3.12
C TRP A 44 2.66 0.98 4.48
N ARG A 45 2.07 0.48 5.58
CA ARG A 45 2.43 0.92 6.94
C ARG A 45 3.83 0.50 7.37
N ILE A 46 4.30 -0.65 6.90
CA ILE A 46 5.68 -1.10 7.16
C ILE A 46 6.64 -0.25 6.33
N ASP A 47 6.41 -0.16 5.02
CA ASP A 47 7.22 0.60 4.06
C ASP A 47 7.26 2.09 4.38
N GLY A 48 6.16 2.69 4.84
CA GLY A 48 6.14 4.07 5.35
C GLY A 48 6.85 4.26 6.69
N ARG A 49 7.10 3.19 7.45
CA ARG A 49 8.01 3.19 8.62
C ARG A 49 9.45 2.88 8.24
N THR A 50 9.64 2.15 7.14
CA THR A 50 10.93 1.87 6.49
C THR A 50 11.27 2.93 5.43
N ALA A 51 10.49 4.02 5.33
CA ALA A 51 10.93 5.23 4.67
C ALA A 51 12.20 5.62 5.42
N PRO A 52 13.36 5.61 4.75
CA PRO A 52 14.64 5.64 5.44
C PRO A 52 14.66 6.88 6.31
N SER A 53 14.73 6.68 7.63
CA SER A 53 15.41 7.63 8.48
C SER A 53 16.78 7.77 7.85
N LEU A 54 16.96 8.81 7.03
CA LEU A 54 18.22 9.36 6.61
C LEU A 54 19.25 8.27 6.26
N SER A 55 19.33 7.91 4.98
CA SER A 55 20.59 7.39 4.45
C SER A 55 21.64 8.50 4.65
N ILE A 56 22.21 8.58 5.85
CA ILE A 56 23.43 9.32 6.09
C ILE A 56 24.48 8.56 5.27
N GLY A 57 25.00 9.23 4.24
CA GLY A 57 26.16 8.75 3.54
C GLY A 57 27.32 8.72 4.53
N LEU A 58 27.60 7.54 5.08
CA LEU A 58 28.92 7.26 5.61
C LEU A 58 29.32 5.88 5.12
N GLN A 59 29.80 5.87 3.88
CA GLN A 59 30.70 4.86 3.39
C GLN A 59 32.09 5.26 3.93
N ILE A 60 32.56 4.52 4.94
CA ILE A 60 33.98 4.43 5.31
C ILE A 60 34.58 3.22 4.62
#